data_AF-A0AAD7TDI6-F1
#
_entry.id   AF-A0AAD7TDI6-F1
#
_cell.length_a   1.000
_cell.length_b   1.000
_cell.length_c   1.000
_cell.angle_alpha   90.00
_cell.angle_beta   90.00
_cell.angle_gamma   90.00
#
_symmetry.space_group_name_H-M   'P 1'
#
loop_
_entity.id
_entity.type
_entity.pdbx_description
1 polymer ?
#
loop_
_entity_poly.entity_id
_entity_poly.type
_entity_poly.pdbx_seq_one_letter_code
_entity_poly.pdbx_strand_id
1 'polypeptide(L)'
;MVVIKPNEFEERATKKVDDLLESYMGIRDPELATTIVEAGKDKKNPDDFAEALDSVLGDFAFPDVFLFDVWGAIGDVKNGRV
;
A
#
# COMPACT_ATOMS: atom_id res chain seq x y z
N MET A 1 5.48 16.39 -18.67
CA MET A 1 5.40 16.12 -17.22
C MET A 1 4.00 15.61 -16.97
N VAL A 2 3.80 14.29 -16.82
CA VAL A 2 2.48 13.76 -16.46
C VAL A 2 2.32 14.07 -14.98
N VAL A 3 1.53 15.09 -14.67
CA VAL A 3 1.13 15.36 -13.29
C VAL A 3 0.09 14.30 -12.96
N ILE A 4 0.53 13.21 -12.36
CA ILE A 4 -0.38 12.16 -11.89
C ILE A 4 -1.31 12.84 -10.87
N LYS A 5 -2.61 12.87 -11.16
CA LYS A 5 -3.56 13.42 -10.19
C LYS A 5 -3.50 12.56 -8.93
N PRO A 6 -3.63 13.13 -7.72
CA PRO A 6 -3.61 12.37 -6.47
C PRO A 6 -4.59 11.18 -6.52
N ASN A 7 -5.77 11.40 -7.10
CA ASN A 7 -6.78 10.37 -7.31
C ASN A 7 -6.34 9.18 -8.16
N GLU A 8 -5.45 9.37 -9.15
CA GLU A 8 -5.01 8.30 -10.05
C GLU A 8 -3.89 7.45 -9.41
N PHE A 9 -3.04 8.09 -8.61
CA PHE A 9 -2.05 7.39 -7.78
C PHE A 9 -2.74 6.54 -6.72
N GLU A 10 -3.67 7.14 -5.96
CA GLU A 10 -4.40 6.46 -4.88
C GLU A 10 -5.21 5.30 -5.45
N GLU A 11 -5.93 5.48 -6.56
CA GLU A 11 -6.72 4.40 -7.17
C GLU A 11 -5.85 3.22 -7.63
N ARG A 12 -4.70 3.48 -8.28
CA ARG A 12 -3.77 2.43 -8.71
C ARG A 12 -3.10 1.72 -7.54
N ALA A 13 -2.66 2.49 -6.53
CA ALA A 13 -2.03 1.94 -5.34
C ALA A 13 -3.04 1.10 -4.55
N THR A 14 -4.25 1.61 -4.30
CA THR A 14 -5.31 0.91 -3.57
C THR A 14 -5.66 -0.39 -4.29
N LYS A 15 -5.78 -0.37 -5.61
CA LYS A 15 -6.04 -1.58 -6.39
C LYS A 15 -4.91 -2.61 -6.30
N LYS A 16 -3.64 -2.19 -6.32
CA LYS A 16 -2.50 -3.10 -6.12
C LYS A 16 -2.52 -3.71 -4.72
N VAL A 17 -2.81 -2.90 -3.69
CA VAL A 17 -2.90 -3.39 -2.32
C VAL A 17 -4.07 -4.35 -2.13
N ASP A 18 -5.22 -4.07 -2.72
CA ASP A 18 -6.39 -4.97 -2.69
C ASP A 18 -6.09 -6.33 -3.34
N ASP A 19 -5.34 -6.34 -4.45
CA ASP A 19 -4.89 -7.58 -5.11
C ASP A 19 -3.91 -8.38 -4.22
N LEU A 20 -3.04 -7.69 -3.48
CA LEU A 20 -2.17 -8.32 -2.48
C LEU A 20 -2.99 -8.88 -1.31
N LEU A 21 -4.00 -8.16 -0.80
CA LEU A 21 -4.88 -8.70 0.24
C LEU A 21 -5.59 -9.97 -0.23
N GLU A 22 -6.03 -10.02 -1.50
CA GLU A 22 -6.62 -11.23 -2.06
C GLU A 22 -5.59 -12.37 -2.15
N SER A 23 -4.38 -12.10 -2.65
CA SER A 23 -3.34 -13.12 -2.77
C SER A 23 -2.84 -13.67 -1.43
N TYR A 24 -2.72 -12.80 -0.41
CA TYR A 24 -2.14 -13.16 0.89
C TYR A 24 -3.19 -13.63 1.89
N MET A 25 -4.35 -12.97 1.93
CA MET A 25 -5.40 -13.19 2.94
C MET A 25 -6.67 -13.82 2.35
N GLY A 26 -6.80 -13.88 1.02
CA GLY A 26 -8.00 -14.39 0.36
C GLY A 26 -9.22 -13.46 0.45
N ILE A 27 -9.00 -12.19 0.83
CA ILE A 27 -10.07 -11.20 1.01
C ILE A 27 -9.78 -9.94 0.17
N ARG A 28 -10.84 -9.29 -0.31
CA ARG A 28 -10.78 -7.95 -0.89
C ARG A 28 -11.42 -6.96 0.06
N ASP A 29 -10.67 -5.95 0.45
CA ASP A 29 -11.11 -4.91 1.35
C ASP A 29 -10.56 -3.56 0.88
N PRO A 30 -11.33 -2.82 0.05
CA PRO A 30 -10.88 -1.57 -0.52
C PRO A 30 -10.70 -0.46 0.53
N GLU A 31 -11.38 -0.54 1.67
CA GLU A 31 -11.23 0.41 2.79
C GLU A 31 -9.89 0.17 3.49
N LEU A 32 -9.56 -1.10 3.75
CA LEU A 32 -8.26 -1.48 4.30
C LEU A 32 -7.13 -1.16 3.33
N ALA A 33 -7.29 -1.49 2.05
CA ALA A 33 -6.30 -1.16 1.02
C ALA A 33 -6.04 0.35 0.91
N THR A 34 -7.09 1.17 1.00
CA THR A 34 -6.94 2.64 1.01
C THR A 34 -6.18 3.10 2.25
N THR A 35 -6.52 2.56 3.43
CA THR A 35 -5.82 2.86 4.69
C THR A 35 -4.33 2.53 4.61
N ILE A 36 -3.98 1.39 4.03
CA ILE A 36 -2.60 0.96 3.80
C ILE A 36 -1.86 1.95 2.88
N VAL A 37 -2.49 2.36 1.78
CA VAL A 37 -1.89 3.31 0.83
C VAL A 37 -1.69 4.67 1.48
N GLU A 38 -2.66 5.14 2.27
CA GLU A 38 -2.52 6.39 3.02
C GLU A 38 -1.42 6.31 4.08
N ALA A 39 -1.31 5.18 4.78
CA ALA A 39 -0.23 4.94 5.73
C ALA A 39 1.16 4.93 5.06
N GLY A 40 1.25 4.49 3.80
CA GLY A 40 2.51 4.39 3.05
C GLY A 40 2.88 5.59 2.18
N LYS A 41 1.91 6.36 1.66
CA LYS A 41 2.18 7.44 0.68
C LYS A 41 3.07 8.55 1.25
N ASP A 42 2.92 8.83 2.54
CA ASP A 42 3.66 9.85 3.29
C ASP A 42 5.00 9.37 3.84
N LYS A 43 5.26 8.06 3.81
CA LYS A 43 6.50 7.48 4.33
C LYS A 43 7.61 7.52 3.27
N LYS A 44 8.85 7.48 3.74
CA LYS A 44 10.07 7.51 2.91
C LYS A 44 10.91 6.24 3.01
N ASN A 45 10.64 5.42 4.02
CA ASN A 45 11.42 4.24 4.36
C ASN A 45 10.47 3.08 4.68
N PRO A 46 10.84 1.84 4.33
CA PRO A 46 10.01 0.65 4.57
C PRO A 46 9.79 0.39 6.06
N ASP A 47 10.78 0.66 6.93
CA ASP A 47 10.63 0.51 8.38
C ASP A 47 9.54 1.43 8.94
N ASP A 48 9.54 2.69 8.50
CA ASP A 48 8.55 3.72 8.90
C ASP A 48 7.14 3.38 8.40
N PHE A 49 7.07 2.72 7.24
CA PHE A 49 5.83 2.18 6.70
C PHE A 49 5.33 0.98 7.50
N ALA A 50 6.21 0.02 7.82
CA ALA A 50 5.87 -1.14 8.62
C ALA A 50 5.36 -0.73 10.01
N GLU A 51 6.04 0.21 10.69
CA GLU A 51 5.62 0.72 12.00
C GLU A 51 4.25 1.43 11.93
N ALA A 52 4.01 2.24 10.91
CA ALA A 52 2.72 2.90 10.72
C ALA A 52 1.60 1.89 10.41
N LEU A 53 1.89 0.87 9.61
CA LEU A 53 0.93 -0.18 9.32
C LEU A 53 0.64 -1.02 10.56
N ASP A 54 1.65 -1.36 11.35
CA ASP A 54 1.49 -2.11 12.60
C ASP A 54 0.67 -1.32 13.63
N SER A 55 0.87 0.00 13.69
CA SER A 55 0.08 0.85 14.60
C SER A 55 -1.40 0.95 14.23
N VAL A 56 -1.78 0.74 12.97
CA VAL A 56 -3.18 0.87 12.49
C VAL A 56 -3.83 -0.50 12.28
N LEU A 57 -3.04 -1.46 11.80
CA LEU A 57 -3.46 -2.78 11.33
C LEU A 57 -2.60 -3.93 11.92
N GLY A 58 -1.89 -3.71 13.04
CA GLY A 58 -1.07 -4.75 13.68
C GLY A 58 -1.86 -5.99 14.13
N ASP A 59 -3.17 -5.84 14.34
CA ASP A 59 -4.07 -6.96 14.64
C ASP A 59 -4.17 -7.98 13.48
N PHE A 60 -3.95 -7.53 12.23
CA PHE A 60 -3.92 -8.41 11.05
C PHE A 60 -2.66 -9.27 10.97
N ALA A 61 -1.61 -8.94 11.74
CA ALA A 61 -0.31 -9.63 11.73
C ALA A 61 0.21 -9.88 10.30
N PHE A 62 0.27 -8.83 9.48
CA PHE A 62 0.72 -8.94 8.10
C PHE A 62 2.16 -9.48 8.01
N PRO A 63 2.44 -10.41 7.10
CA PRO A 63 3.80 -10.92 6.92
C PRO A 63 4.71 -9.83 6.36
N ASP A 64 6.00 -9.85 6.73
CA ASP A 64 6.99 -8.87 6.24
C ASP A 64 7.02 -8.78 4.71
N VAL A 65 6.88 -9.94 4.04
CA VAL A 65 6.84 -10.03 2.56
C VAL A 65 5.69 -9.21 1.98
N PHE A 66 4.51 -9.24 2.60
CA PHE A 66 3.36 -8.43 2.17
C PHE A 66 3.66 -6.94 2.34
N LEU A 67 4.26 -6.54 3.46
CA LEU A 67 4.67 -5.14 3.68
C LEU A 67 5.65 -4.66 2.62
N PHE A 68 6.64 -5.49 2.26
CA PHE A 68 7.59 -5.17 1.20
C PHE A 68 6.94 -5.06 -0.18
N ASP A 69 6.02 -5.96 -0.53
CA ASP A 69 5.30 -5.93 -1.80
C ASP A 69 4.39 -4.69 -1.91
N VAL A 70 3.64 -4.38 -0.85
CA VAL A 70 2.81 -3.18 -0.76
C VAL A 70 3.65 -1.92 -0.88
N TRP A 71 4.74 -1.84 -0.11
CA TRP A 71 5.66 -0.71 -0.15
C TRP A 71 6.25 -0.52 -1.55
N GLY A 72 6.67 -1.61 -2.18
CA GLY A 72 7.13 -1.63 -3.56
C GLY A 72 6.06 -1.16 -4.53
N ALA A 73 4.84 -1.66 -4.41
CA ALA A 73 3.69 -1.29 -5.23
C ALA A 73 3.39 0.22 -5.16
N ILE A 74 3.33 0.78 -3.95
CA ILE A 74 3.11 2.21 -3.71
C ILE A 74 4.27 3.04 -4.30
N GLY A 75 5.52 2.65 -4.04
CA GLY A 75 6.71 3.35 -4.55
C GLY A 75 6.85 3.32 -6.07
N ASP A 76 6.38 2.24 -6.70
CA ASP A 76 6.38 2.04 -8.14
C ASP A 76 5.37 2.95 -8.85
N VAL A 77 4.14 3.08 -8.29
CA VAL A 77 3.14 4.04 -8.76
C VAL A 77 3.62 5.49 -8.53
N LYS A 78 4.30 5.76 -7.40
CA LYS A 78 4.84 7.10 -7.06
C LYS A 78 5.91 7.56 -8.03
N ASN A 79 6.74 6.63 -8.53
CA ASN A 79 7.77 6.91 -9.52
C ASN A 79 7.25 6.88 -10.97
N GLY A 80 5.95 6.60 -11.18
CA GLY A 80 5.37 6.48 -12.53
C GLY A 80 6.01 5.34 -13.35
N ARG A 81 6.51 4.30 -12.67
CA ARG A 81 7.07 3.12 -13.34
C ARG A 81 5.98 2.17 -13.87
N VAL A 82 4.71 2.43 -13.53
CA VAL A 82 3.49 1.73 -13.98
C VAL A 82 2.34 2.66 -14.31
#